data_AF-A0A179V1N8-F1
#
_entry.id   AF-A0A179V1N8-F1
#
_cell.length_a   1.000
_cell.length_b   1.000
_cell.length_c   1.000
_cell.angle_alpha   90.00
_cell.angle_beta   90.00
_cell.angle_gamma   90.00
#
_symmetry.space_group_name_H-M   'P 1'
#
loop_
_entity.id
_entity.type
_entity.pdbx_description
1 polymer ?
#
loop_
_entity_poly.entity_id
_entity_poly.type
_entity_poly.pdbx_seq_one_letter_code
_entity_poly.pdbx_strand_id
1 'polypeptide(L)'
;MALRDHDLPSDDDENGALFAALEREEDNPSYKAQRIEQLQSELASRAQQQQQQQQQQKDSNSSNNAATLQNTLVPTLPSDQSLLDFTTRHPRCVIHFSHPDFARCAVMDKHIHALASLHHEARFATADVRTIPFVVEKLKVKVLPCVIGFVDGVGVERIVGFEGLGYGGRLDADEEFRTGELERRLLGRGCLIKRRIGEGDEVGSDVDGEGEEEVRRKKGGRGIRGGLRRGTVVNDDDEEEEDWD
;
A
#
# COMPACT_ATOMS: atom_id res chain seq x y z
N MET A 1 50.40 -13.24 85.34
CA MET A 1 50.86 -14.43 84.61
C MET A 1 50.32 -15.64 85.36
N ALA A 2 49.67 -16.64 84.81
CA ALA A 2 49.18 -17.02 83.50
C ALA A 2 48.38 -18.32 83.78
N LEU A 3 47.45 -18.74 82.91
CA LEU A 3 47.27 -20.15 82.54
C LEU A 3 46.31 -20.24 81.36
N ARG A 4 46.79 -20.94 80.34
CA ARG A 4 46.11 -21.31 79.11
C ARG A 4 45.19 -22.49 79.40
N ASP A 5 44.08 -22.57 78.67
CA ASP A 5 43.59 -23.85 78.18
C ASP A 5 43.36 -23.76 76.67
N HIS A 6 43.75 -24.82 75.99
CA HIS A 6 43.81 -24.98 74.54
C HIS A 6 42.88 -26.14 74.19
N ASP A 7 41.76 -25.84 73.54
CA ASP A 7 40.93 -26.83 72.86
C ASP A 7 41.36 -26.93 71.38
N LEU A 8 41.35 -28.17 70.87
CA LEU A 8 41.72 -28.56 69.50
C LEU A 8 40.51 -28.41 68.55
N PRO A 9 40.65 -27.91 67.31
CA PRO A 9 39.53 -27.79 66.39
C PRO A 9 39.39 -28.95 65.39
N SER A 10 38.15 -29.04 64.91
CA SER A 10 37.43 -30.03 64.10
C SER A 10 37.87 -30.13 62.63
N ASP A 11 37.62 -31.27 61.98
CA ASP A 11 37.84 -31.59 60.55
C ASP A 11 37.06 -30.70 59.54
N ASP A 12 36.47 -29.59 59.99
CA ASP A 12 35.90 -28.53 59.14
C ASP A 12 36.98 -27.58 58.58
N ASP A 13 38.15 -27.55 59.24
CA ASP A 13 39.23 -26.63 58.93
C ASP A 13 39.98 -26.98 57.64
N GLU A 14 39.99 -28.25 57.19
CA GLU A 14 40.76 -28.65 56.00
C GLU A 14 40.06 -28.29 54.68
N ASN A 15 38.74 -28.49 54.58
CA ASN A 15 37.96 -28.02 53.43
C ASN A 15 37.90 -26.48 53.43
N GLY A 16 37.68 -25.85 54.60
CA GLY A 16 37.73 -24.40 54.74
C GLY A 16 39.10 -23.83 54.38
N ALA A 17 40.20 -24.49 54.76
CA ALA A 17 41.55 -24.09 54.40
C ALA A 17 41.87 -24.32 52.92
N LEU A 18 41.32 -25.36 52.28
CA LEU A 18 41.47 -25.61 50.85
C LEU A 18 40.69 -24.58 50.01
N PHE A 19 39.45 -24.26 50.40
CA PHE A 19 38.67 -23.18 49.78
C PHE A 19 39.31 -21.81 50.03
N ALA A 20 39.81 -21.53 51.22
CA ALA A 20 40.51 -20.28 51.53
C ALA A 20 41.92 -20.20 50.92
N ALA A 21 42.55 -21.33 50.60
CA ALA A 21 43.77 -21.39 49.81
C ALA A 21 43.48 -21.09 48.33
N LEU A 22 42.37 -21.60 47.77
CA LEU A 22 41.90 -21.26 46.42
C LEU A 22 41.42 -19.81 46.29
N GLU A 23 40.86 -19.22 47.35
CA GLU A 23 40.51 -17.79 47.39
C GLU A 23 41.74 -16.87 47.57
N ARG A 24 42.84 -17.39 48.14
CA ARG A 24 44.11 -16.66 48.33
C ARG A 24 45.14 -16.93 47.24
N GLU A 25 44.99 -18.01 46.46
CA GLU A 25 45.78 -18.29 45.28
C GLU A 25 45.31 -17.34 44.18
N GLU A 26 46.13 -16.30 44.01
CA GLU A 26 45.96 -15.15 43.13
C GLU A 26 44.98 -15.39 41.99
N ASP A 27 43.84 -14.70 42.10
CA ASP A 27 42.94 -14.44 41.00
C ASP A 27 43.69 -13.61 39.96
N ASN A 28 44.61 -14.25 39.22
CA ASN A 28 45.74 -13.61 38.56
C ASN A 28 45.16 -12.60 37.56
N PRO A 29 45.08 -11.31 37.94
CA PRO A 29 44.20 -10.36 37.26
C PRO A 29 44.74 -10.12 35.86
N SER A 30 46.04 -10.37 35.68
CA SER A 30 46.73 -10.41 34.40
C SER A 30 46.17 -11.48 33.46
N TYR A 31 45.95 -12.72 33.91
CA TYR A 31 45.43 -13.78 33.03
C TYR A 31 43.96 -13.54 32.65
N LYS A 32 43.12 -13.11 33.60
CA LYS A 32 41.73 -12.73 33.32
C LYS A 32 41.65 -11.54 32.38
N ALA A 33 42.43 -10.48 32.64
CA ALA A 33 42.50 -9.31 31.77
C ALA A 33 42.98 -9.68 30.37
N GLN A 34 44.03 -10.50 30.26
CA GLN A 34 44.57 -10.95 28.98
C GLN A 34 43.57 -11.83 28.21
N ARG A 35 42.79 -12.66 28.90
CA ARG A 35 41.72 -13.45 28.28
C ARG A 35 40.54 -12.59 27.84
N ILE A 36 40.15 -11.59 28.64
CA ILE A 36 39.10 -10.62 28.29
C ILE A 36 39.52 -9.77 27.10
N GLU A 37 40.76 -9.29 27.07
CA GLU A 37 41.32 -8.50 25.96
C GLU A 37 41.42 -9.34 24.68
N GLN A 38 41.81 -10.61 24.78
CA GLN A 38 41.81 -11.53 23.64
C GLN A 38 40.40 -11.73 23.07
N LEU A 39 39.39 -11.91 23.92
CA LEU A 39 37.99 -12.05 23.47
C LEU A 39 37.44 -10.75 22.88
N GLN A 40 37.79 -9.60 23.45
CA GLN A 40 37.39 -8.29 22.93
C GLN A 40 38.01 -8.00 21.56
N SER A 41 39.27 -8.37 21.35
CA SER A 41 39.94 -8.23 20.05
C SER A 41 39.36 -9.20 18.99
N GLU A 42 38.96 -10.41 19.38
CA GLU A 42 38.26 -11.36 18.49
C GLU A 42 36.85 -10.86 18.11
N LEU A 43 36.09 -10.29 19.06
CA LEU A 43 34.78 -9.70 18.77
C LEU A 43 34.88 -8.42 17.93
N ALA A 44 35.88 -7.57 18.20
CA ALA A 44 36.11 -6.35 17.43
C ALA A 44 36.50 -6.65 15.98
N SER A 45 37.36 -7.65 15.76
CA SER A 45 37.73 -8.09 14.41
C SER A 45 36.55 -8.75 13.68
N ARG A 46 35.69 -9.51 14.36
CA ARG A 46 34.46 -10.07 13.78
C ARG A 46 33.41 -9.00 13.45
N ALA A 47 33.28 -7.96 14.28
CA ALA A 47 32.42 -6.81 14.01
C ALA A 47 32.91 -5.99 12.81
N GLN A 48 34.23 -5.79 12.69
CA GLN A 48 34.84 -5.14 11.53
C GLN A 48 34.70 -5.98 10.26
N GLN A 49 34.84 -7.32 10.32
CA GLN A 49 34.57 -8.20 9.17
C GLN A 49 33.09 -8.19 8.74
N GLN A 50 32.15 -8.12 9.68
CA GLN A 50 30.72 -7.95 9.35
C GLN A 50 30.43 -6.57 8.76
N GLN A 51 31.08 -5.51 9.22
CA GLN A 51 30.97 -4.18 8.62
C GLN A 51 31.56 -4.14 7.21
N GLN A 52 32.70 -4.81 6.96
CA GLN A 52 33.34 -4.82 5.65
C GLN A 52 32.56 -5.68 4.64
N GLN A 53 31.92 -6.78 5.05
CA GLN A 53 30.97 -7.52 4.21
C GLN A 53 29.67 -6.73 3.92
N GLN A 54 29.18 -5.91 4.86
CA GLN A 54 28.03 -5.03 4.60
C GLN A 54 28.39 -3.80 3.75
N GLN A 55 29.65 -3.36 3.74
CA GLN A 55 30.05 -2.19 2.96
C GLN A 55 30.37 -2.54 1.50
N GLN A 56 30.82 -3.77 1.21
CA GLN A 56 31.07 -4.21 -0.18
C GLN A 56 29.79 -4.65 -0.94
N GLN A 57 28.65 -4.81 -0.25
CA GLN A 57 27.32 -4.94 -0.88
C GLN A 57 26.59 -3.60 -1.05
N LYS A 58 27.14 -2.49 -0.53
CA LYS A 58 26.51 -1.16 -0.65
C LYS A 58 26.85 -0.41 -1.95
N ASP A 59 27.91 -0.79 -2.65
CA ASP A 59 28.33 -0.12 -3.90
C ASP A 59 27.80 -0.78 -5.18
N SER A 60 26.85 -1.73 -5.07
CA SER A 60 26.13 -2.30 -6.23
C SER A 60 24.59 -2.27 -6.12
N ASN A 61 24.01 -1.79 -5.01
CA ASN A 61 22.55 -1.76 -4.83
C ASN A 61 21.98 -0.42 -4.30
N SER A 62 22.75 0.66 -4.37
CA SER A 62 22.34 2.00 -3.89
C SER A 62 21.74 2.87 -4.99
N SER A 63 20.67 2.40 -5.64
CA SER A 63 19.86 3.27 -6.50
C SER A 63 18.33 3.14 -6.34
N ASN A 64 17.78 2.15 -5.63
CA ASN A 64 16.31 1.95 -5.63
C ASN A 64 15.60 1.85 -4.28
N ASN A 65 16.27 2.05 -3.13
CA ASN A 65 15.64 1.83 -1.81
C ASN A 65 15.19 3.12 -1.10
N ALA A 66 14.63 4.07 -1.86
CA ALA A 66 13.84 5.18 -1.30
C ALA A 66 12.32 4.87 -1.24
N ALA A 67 11.90 3.67 -1.65
CA ALA A 67 10.47 3.30 -1.77
C ALA A 67 9.97 2.24 -0.75
N THR A 68 10.77 1.78 0.21
CA THR A 68 10.40 0.64 1.09
C THR A 68 9.59 1.03 2.34
N LEU A 69 8.82 2.12 2.27
CA LEU A 69 7.74 2.41 3.22
C LEU A 69 6.42 2.74 2.53
N GLN A 70 6.40 2.82 1.21
CA GLN A 70 5.20 3.22 0.48
C GLN A 70 4.63 1.98 -0.21
N ASN A 71 3.39 1.68 0.19
CA ASN A 71 2.44 0.78 -0.48
C ASN A 71 2.25 -0.64 0.09
N THR A 72 1.97 -0.74 1.40
CA THR A 72 1.39 -1.98 1.96
C THR A 72 0.02 -2.31 1.39
N LEU A 73 -0.71 -1.32 0.85
CA LEU A 73 -2.05 -1.52 0.29
C LEU A 73 -2.05 -2.10 -1.12
N VAL A 74 -1.08 -1.75 -1.97
CA VAL A 74 -0.98 -2.23 -3.36
C VAL A 74 0.42 -2.81 -3.62
N PRO A 75 0.74 -4.00 -3.09
CA PRO A 75 2.06 -4.61 -3.29
C PRO A 75 2.40 -4.79 -4.78
N THR A 76 3.67 -4.58 -5.12
CA THR A 76 4.20 -4.93 -6.44
C THR A 76 4.57 -6.41 -6.46
N LEU A 77 3.98 -7.16 -7.39
CA LEU A 77 4.20 -8.61 -7.51
C LEU A 77 5.48 -8.86 -8.33
N PRO A 78 6.50 -9.55 -7.75
CA PRO A 78 7.82 -9.66 -8.37
C PRO A 78 7.95 -10.78 -9.42
N SER A 79 6.99 -11.70 -9.52
CA SER A 79 7.09 -12.87 -10.41
C SER A 79 5.73 -13.38 -10.88
N ASP A 80 5.72 -14.13 -11.99
CA ASP A 80 4.49 -14.74 -12.53
C ASP A 80 3.79 -15.62 -11.50
N GLN A 81 4.55 -16.41 -10.74
CA GLN A 81 4.00 -17.28 -9.70
C GLN A 81 3.31 -16.46 -8.60
N SER A 82 3.92 -15.36 -8.16
CA SER A 82 3.33 -14.50 -7.13
C SER A 82 2.00 -13.88 -7.58
N LEU A 83 1.86 -13.60 -8.88
CA LEU A 83 0.62 -13.11 -9.47
C LEU A 83 -0.47 -14.17 -9.47
N LEU A 84 -0.16 -15.38 -9.92
CA LEU A 84 -1.11 -16.50 -9.93
C LEU A 84 -1.53 -16.89 -8.50
N ASP A 85 -0.61 -16.86 -7.56
CA ASP A 85 -0.92 -17.11 -6.15
C ASP A 85 -1.80 -16.00 -5.56
N PHE A 86 -1.60 -14.74 -5.98
CA PHE A 86 -2.39 -13.61 -5.52
C PHE A 86 -3.84 -13.69 -5.99
N THR A 87 -4.09 -14.04 -7.25
CA THR A 87 -5.45 -14.17 -7.80
C THR A 87 -6.24 -15.34 -7.24
N THR A 88 -5.55 -16.39 -6.77
CA THR A 88 -6.17 -17.58 -6.20
C THR A 88 -6.36 -17.48 -4.69
N ARG A 89 -5.50 -16.73 -3.98
CA ARG A 89 -5.60 -16.50 -2.54
C ARG A 89 -6.72 -15.53 -2.17
N HIS A 90 -7.06 -14.61 -3.07
CA HIS A 90 -8.01 -13.54 -2.80
C HIS A 90 -9.28 -13.71 -3.63
N PRO A 91 -10.48 -13.68 -3.00
CA PRO A 91 -11.73 -13.87 -3.72
C PRO A 91 -12.05 -12.71 -4.68
N ARG A 92 -11.53 -11.51 -4.39
CA ARG A 92 -11.62 -10.35 -5.28
C ARG A 92 -10.29 -9.64 -5.30
N CYS A 93 -9.72 -9.50 -6.48
CA CYS A 93 -8.52 -8.70 -6.64
C CYS A 93 -8.48 -7.95 -7.97
N VAL A 94 -7.75 -6.84 -7.99
CA VAL A 94 -7.54 -6.01 -9.16
C VAL A 94 -6.03 -5.87 -9.36
N ILE A 95 -5.56 -6.24 -10.54
CA ILE A 95 -4.13 -6.22 -10.89
C ILE A 95 -3.90 -5.20 -11.98
N HIS A 96 -3.01 -4.24 -11.70
CA HIS A 96 -2.52 -3.27 -12.67
C HIS A 96 -1.21 -3.76 -13.30
N PHE A 97 -1.27 -4.10 -14.58
CA PHE A 97 -0.09 -4.38 -15.41
C PHE A 97 0.49 -3.05 -15.88
N SER A 98 1.69 -2.74 -15.41
CA SER A 98 2.32 -1.43 -15.60
C SER A 98 3.75 -1.56 -16.14
N HIS A 99 4.28 -0.43 -16.60
CA HIS A 99 5.68 -0.30 -16.97
C HIS A 99 6.14 1.13 -16.61
N PRO A 100 7.28 1.31 -15.93
CA PRO A 100 7.68 2.61 -15.37
C PRO A 100 7.88 3.70 -16.42
N ASP A 101 8.30 3.34 -17.63
CA ASP A 101 8.55 4.32 -18.71
C ASP A 101 7.27 4.92 -19.32
N PHE A 102 6.08 4.41 -18.97
CA PHE A 102 4.82 4.85 -19.55
C PHE A 102 4.09 5.82 -18.60
N ALA A 103 4.02 7.10 -18.97
CA ALA A 103 3.36 8.14 -18.16
C ALA A 103 1.89 7.80 -17.80
N ARG A 104 1.15 7.18 -18.71
CA ARG A 104 -0.23 6.72 -18.45
C ARG A 104 -0.33 5.64 -17.37
N CYS A 105 0.72 4.84 -17.17
CA CYS A 105 0.76 3.88 -16.06
C CYS A 105 0.83 4.62 -14.72
N ALA A 106 1.57 5.72 -14.64
CA ALA A 106 1.65 6.52 -13.42
C ALA A 106 0.29 7.15 -13.05
N VAL A 107 -0.49 7.58 -14.04
CA VAL A 107 -1.87 8.06 -13.81
C VAL A 107 -2.75 6.92 -13.26
N MET A 108 -2.71 5.75 -13.90
CA MET A 108 -3.48 4.58 -13.43
C MET A 108 -3.07 4.16 -12.01
N ASP A 109 -1.77 4.19 -11.68
CA ASP A 109 -1.27 3.88 -10.34
C ASP A 109 -1.89 4.80 -9.29
N LYS A 110 -1.99 6.12 -9.53
CA LYS A 110 -2.64 7.06 -8.59
C LYS A 110 -4.08 6.64 -8.28
N HIS A 111 -4.87 6.31 -9.30
CA HIS A 111 -6.26 5.90 -9.13
C HIS A 111 -6.38 4.54 -8.42
N ILE A 112 -5.51 3.58 -8.73
CA ILE A 112 -5.48 2.28 -8.06
C ILE A 112 -5.16 2.42 -6.57
N HIS A 113 -4.20 3.28 -6.19
CA HIS A 113 -3.89 3.55 -4.79
C HIS A 113 -5.06 4.22 -4.06
N ALA A 114 -5.71 5.18 -4.70
CA ALA A 114 -6.91 5.83 -4.15
C ALA A 114 -8.06 4.84 -3.95
N LEU A 115 -8.24 3.87 -4.86
CA LEU A 115 -9.25 2.82 -4.69
C LEU A 115 -8.87 1.82 -3.60
N ALA A 116 -7.59 1.45 -3.51
CA ALA A 116 -7.13 0.50 -2.51
C ALA A 116 -7.37 1.00 -1.07
N SER A 117 -7.18 2.31 -0.83
CA SER A 117 -7.43 2.92 0.47
C SER A 117 -8.91 2.94 0.88
N LEU A 118 -9.82 2.91 -0.10
CA LEU A 118 -11.26 2.95 0.13
C LEU A 118 -11.91 1.56 0.15
N HIS A 119 -11.37 0.61 -0.62
CA HIS A 119 -11.95 -0.72 -0.82
C HIS A 119 -11.12 -1.84 -0.21
N HIS A 120 -11.22 -2.01 1.10
CA HIS A 120 -10.53 -3.10 1.80
C HIS A 120 -11.13 -4.48 1.50
N GLU A 121 -12.34 -4.55 0.92
CA GLU A 121 -12.97 -5.79 0.49
C GLU A 121 -12.30 -6.46 -0.71
N ALA A 122 -11.53 -5.70 -1.50
CA ALA A 122 -10.80 -6.19 -2.67
C ALA A 122 -9.29 -5.96 -2.48
N ARG A 123 -8.48 -6.87 -3.02
CA ARG A 123 -7.02 -6.74 -2.96
C ARG A 123 -6.49 -6.13 -4.25
N PHE A 124 -5.68 -5.10 -4.12
CA PHE A 124 -5.06 -4.44 -5.26
C PHE A 124 -3.60 -4.83 -5.31
N ALA A 125 -3.06 -4.95 -6.52
CA ALA A 125 -1.63 -5.17 -6.73
C ALA A 125 -1.20 -4.55 -8.05
N THR A 126 0.09 -4.24 -8.14
CA THR A 126 0.73 -3.80 -9.39
C THR A 126 1.71 -4.87 -9.84
N ALA A 127 1.85 -5.07 -11.14
CA ALA A 127 2.81 -6.00 -11.70
C ALA A 127 3.53 -5.37 -12.89
N ASP A 128 4.87 -5.33 -12.80
CA ASP A 128 5.70 -4.82 -13.89
C ASP A 128 5.78 -5.90 -14.97
N VAL A 129 5.32 -5.57 -16.18
CA VAL A 129 5.28 -6.49 -17.32
C VAL A 129 6.64 -7.12 -17.65
N ARG A 130 7.75 -6.47 -17.29
CA ARG A 130 9.12 -6.98 -17.51
C ARG A 130 9.44 -8.17 -16.60
N THR A 131 8.79 -8.25 -15.45
CA THR A 131 9.04 -9.27 -14.42
C THR A 131 8.12 -10.49 -14.54
N ILE A 132 7.02 -10.35 -15.30
CA ILE A 132 5.96 -11.36 -15.44
C ILE A 132 5.60 -11.69 -16.90
N PRO A 133 6.58 -12.06 -17.75
CA PRO A 133 6.35 -12.25 -19.18
C PRO A 133 5.37 -13.39 -19.49
N PHE A 134 5.33 -14.44 -18.66
CA PHE A 134 4.45 -15.60 -18.91
C PHE A 134 2.98 -15.22 -18.76
N VAL A 135 2.60 -14.53 -17.68
CA VAL A 135 1.23 -14.06 -17.46
C VAL A 135 0.84 -13.03 -18.52
N VAL A 136 1.74 -12.10 -18.86
CA VAL A 136 1.52 -11.08 -19.91
C VAL A 136 1.19 -11.74 -21.25
N GLU A 137 1.95 -12.78 -21.64
CA GLU A 137 1.70 -13.54 -22.87
C GLU A 137 0.36 -14.30 -22.81
N LYS A 138 0.10 -15.03 -21.71
CA LYS A 138 -1.13 -15.83 -21.54
C LYS A 138 -2.39 -14.97 -21.51
N LEU A 139 -2.33 -13.82 -20.84
CA LEU A 139 -3.43 -12.85 -20.78
C LEU A 139 -3.46 -11.90 -21.99
N LYS A 140 -2.53 -12.05 -22.93
CA LYS A 140 -2.41 -11.25 -24.17
C LYS A 140 -2.40 -9.74 -23.90
N VAL A 141 -1.68 -9.31 -22.86
CA VAL A 141 -1.52 -7.89 -22.53
C VAL A 141 -0.56 -7.27 -23.54
N LYS A 142 -1.10 -6.48 -24.49
CA LYS A 142 -0.33 -5.84 -25.56
C LYS A 142 -0.19 -4.32 -25.41
N VAL A 143 -1.08 -3.70 -24.65
CA VAL A 143 -1.19 -2.24 -24.50
C VAL A 143 -1.20 -1.92 -23.01
N LEU A 144 -0.45 -0.88 -22.64
CA LEU A 144 -0.31 -0.42 -21.26
C LEU A 144 -0.84 1.02 -21.09
N PRO A 145 -1.40 1.35 -19.91
CA PRO A 145 -1.67 0.46 -18.77
C PRO A 145 -2.75 -0.60 -19.07
N CYS A 146 -2.73 -1.74 -18.39
CA CYS A 146 -3.84 -2.71 -18.44
C CYS A 146 -4.24 -3.12 -17.03
N VAL A 147 -5.52 -3.00 -16.70
CA VAL A 147 -6.07 -3.39 -15.40
C VAL A 147 -6.99 -4.57 -15.60
N ILE A 148 -6.79 -5.64 -14.81
CA ILE A 148 -7.64 -6.82 -14.86
C ILE A 148 -8.21 -7.07 -13.47
N GLY A 149 -9.54 -7.16 -13.40
CA GLY A 149 -10.28 -7.54 -12.21
C GLY A 149 -10.54 -9.04 -12.21
N PHE A 150 -10.26 -9.69 -11.08
CA PHE A 150 -10.48 -11.11 -10.86
C PHE A 150 -11.48 -11.32 -9.72
N VAL A 151 -12.40 -12.26 -9.92
CA VAL A 151 -13.32 -12.76 -8.91
C VAL A 151 -13.15 -14.27 -8.87
N ASP A 152 -12.79 -14.80 -7.70
CA ASP A 152 -12.51 -16.22 -7.45
C ASP A 152 -11.53 -16.83 -8.47
N GLY A 153 -10.45 -16.09 -8.78
CA GLY A 153 -9.42 -16.49 -9.74
C GLY A 153 -9.80 -16.33 -11.22
N VAL A 154 -11.04 -15.94 -11.54
CA VAL A 154 -11.51 -15.72 -12.91
C VAL A 154 -11.44 -14.24 -13.27
N GLY A 155 -10.82 -13.91 -14.41
CA GLY A 155 -10.77 -12.54 -14.91
C GLY A 155 -12.14 -12.09 -15.44
N VAL A 156 -12.82 -11.22 -14.69
CA VAL A 156 -14.18 -10.74 -15.01
C VAL A 156 -14.21 -9.38 -15.69
N GLU A 157 -13.13 -8.60 -15.56
CA GLU A 157 -13.03 -7.27 -16.15
C GLU A 157 -11.64 -7.03 -16.71
N ARG A 158 -11.58 -6.34 -17.85
CA ARG A 158 -10.35 -5.90 -18.48
C ARG A 158 -10.52 -4.46 -18.95
N ILE A 159 -9.60 -3.63 -18.52
CA ILE A 159 -9.49 -2.23 -18.91
C ILE A 159 -8.14 -2.07 -19.60
N VAL A 160 -8.15 -1.57 -20.83
CA VAL A 160 -6.95 -1.36 -21.63
C VAL A 160 -6.77 0.14 -21.84
N GLY A 161 -5.61 0.67 -21.48
CA GLY A 161 -5.38 2.11 -21.44
C GLY A 161 -6.40 2.78 -20.53
N PHE A 162 -7.11 3.76 -21.08
CA PHE A 162 -8.22 4.46 -20.43
C PHE A 162 -9.55 4.28 -21.19
N GLU A 163 -9.69 3.14 -21.86
CA GLU A 163 -10.91 2.79 -22.59
C GLU A 163 -12.11 2.83 -21.64
N GLY A 164 -13.18 3.52 -22.03
CA GLY A 164 -14.42 3.67 -21.26
C GLY A 164 -14.24 4.23 -19.84
N LEU A 165 -13.17 5.00 -19.59
CA LEU A 165 -12.96 5.75 -18.34
C LEU A 165 -13.21 7.27 -18.51
N GLY A 166 -13.60 7.72 -19.71
CA GLY A 166 -14.03 9.08 -19.96
C GLY A 166 -15.34 9.42 -19.25
N TYR A 167 -15.81 10.66 -19.40
CA TYR A 167 -16.96 11.18 -18.65
C TYR A 167 -18.20 10.26 -18.77
N GLY A 168 -18.69 9.78 -17.63
CA GLY A 168 -19.87 8.90 -17.57
C GLY A 168 -19.63 7.48 -18.11
N GLY A 169 -18.37 7.08 -18.36
CA GLY A 169 -17.98 5.75 -18.84
C GLY A 169 -18.43 5.45 -20.27
N ARG A 170 -18.78 6.48 -21.05
CA ARG A 170 -19.28 6.34 -22.44
C ARG A 170 -18.21 6.59 -23.49
N LEU A 171 -17.11 7.22 -23.10
CA LEU A 171 -16.01 7.65 -23.96
C LEU A 171 -14.70 7.13 -23.37
N ASP A 172 -13.68 7.08 -24.21
CA ASP A 172 -12.31 6.86 -23.77
C ASP A 172 -11.73 8.16 -23.20
N ALA A 173 -10.83 8.04 -22.23
CA ALA A 173 -10.08 9.19 -21.75
C ALA A 173 -8.72 9.29 -22.47
N ASP A 174 -8.28 10.51 -22.77
CA ASP A 174 -7.02 10.73 -23.47
C ASP A 174 -5.83 10.66 -22.51
N GLU A 175 -5.85 11.50 -21.46
CA GLU A 175 -4.72 11.68 -20.54
C GLU A 175 -5.06 11.40 -19.07
N GLU A 176 -6.26 11.79 -18.61
CA GLU A 176 -6.68 11.64 -17.22
C GLU A 176 -8.18 11.33 -17.11
N PHE A 177 -8.57 10.67 -16.02
CA PHE A 177 -9.95 10.31 -15.73
C PHE A 177 -10.24 10.44 -14.23
N ARG A 178 -11.53 10.44 -13.85
CA ARG A 178 -11.91 10.51 -12.43
C ARG A 178 -11.82 9.12 -11.80
N THR A 179 -11.29 9.01 -10.58
CA THR A 179 -11.23 7.72 -9.85
C THR A 179 -12.60 7.02 -9.76
N GLY A 180 -13.68 7.80 -9.65
CA GLY A 180 -15.06 7.27 -9.64
C GLY A 180 -15.49 6.58 -10.94
N GLU A 181 -14.88 6.90 -12.09
CA GLU A 181 -15.11 6.21 -13.37
C GLU A 181 -14.55 4.79 -13.32
N LEU A 182 -13.30 4.66 -12.87
CA LEU A 182 -12.66 3.36 -12.66
C LEU A 182 -13.39 2.54 -11.59
N GLU A 183 -13.79 3.18 -10.50
CA GLU A 183 -14.59 2.54 -9.45
C GLU A 183 -15.91 1.98 -10.01
N ARG A 184 -16.65 2.79 -10.76
CA ARG A 184 -17.93 2.39 -11.36
C ARG A 184 -17.76 1.18 -12.26
N ARG A 185 -16.71 1.17 -13.08
CA ARG A 185 -16.43 0.06 -14.00
C ARG A 185 -16.11 -1.24 -13.26
N LEU A 186 -15.28 -1.15 -12.21
CA LEU A 186 -14.96 -2.30 -11.36
C LEU A 186 -16.17 -2.80 -10.54
N LEU A 187 -17.03 -1.89 -10.06
CA LEU A 187 -18.28 -2.23 -9.38
C LEU A 187 -19.26 -2.95 -10.30
N GLY A 188 -19.44 -2.46 -11.53
CA GLY A 188 -20.37 -3.05 -12.51
C GLY A 188 -20.06 -4.49 -12.87
N ARG A 189 -18.82 -4.94 -12.62
CA ARG A 189 -18.32 -6.29 -12.90
C ARG A 189 -18.16 -7.15 -11.65
N GLY A 190 -18.47 -6.61 -10.47
CA GLY A 190 -18.40 -7.34 -9.20
C GLY A 190 -17.00 -7.47 -8.60
N CYS A 191 -16.00 -6.77 -9.16
CA CYS A 191 -14.65 -6.69 -8.59
C CYS A 191 -14.66 -5.94 -7.25
N LEU A 192 -15.58 -4.97 -7.10
CA LEU A 192 -15.84 -4.22 -5.88
C LEU A 192 -17.29 -4.46 -5.43
N ILE A 193 -17.58 -4.30 -4.13
CA ILE A 193 -18.91 -4.64 -3.57
C ILE A 193 -19.79 -3.39 -3.43
N LYS A 194 -19.23 -2.26 -3.00
CA LYS A 194 -20.00 -1.03 -2.73
C LYS A 194 -19.26 0.18 -3.24
N ARG A 195 -20.01 1.19 -3.70
CA ARG A 195 -19.43 2.49 -4.01
C ARG A 195 -18.96 3.20 -2.74
N ARG A 196 -17.78 3.79 -2.80
CA ARG A 196 -17.09 4.56 -1.78
C ARG A 196 -16.83 5.99 -2.23
N ILE A 197 -16.65 6.25 -3.53
CA ILE A 197 -16.47 7.60 -4.05
C ILE A 197 -17.84 8.16 -4.46
N GLY A 198 -18.28 9.20 -3.78
CA GLY A 198 -19.43 10.02 -4.20
C GLY A 198 -19.00 11.13 -5.15
N GLU A 199 -19.91 11.66 -5.96
CA GLU A 199 -19.68 12.77 -6.91
C GLU A 199 -19.18 14.10 -6.29
N GLY A 200 -18.86 14.14 -4.99
CA GLY A 200 -18.48 15.34 -4.25
C GLY A 200 -17.08 15.35 -3.63
N ASP A 201 -16.30 14.27 -3.69
CA ASP A 201 -14.94 14.22 -3.15
C ASP A 201 -13.91 14.46 -4.26
N GLU A 202 -13.96 15.65 -4.87
CA GLU A 202 -12.86 16.18 -5.66
C GLU A 202 -11.74 16.57 -4.69
N VAL A 203 -10.71 15.72 -4.56
CA VAL A 203 -9.42 16.15 -4.01
C VAL A 203 -8.88 17.18 -4.98
N GLY A 204 -9.09 18.46 -4.65
CA GLY A 204 -8.55 19.59 -5.38
C GLY A 204 -7.04 19.44 -5.51
N SER A 205 -6.57 19.19 -6.73
CA SER A 205 -5.24 19.64 -7.11
C SER A 205 -5.34 21.15 -7.24
N ASP A 206 -4.80 21.88 -6.28
CA ASP A 206 -4.61 23.33 -6.37
C ASP A 206 -3.86 23.65 -7.67
N VAL A 207 -4.61 24.13 -8.67
CA VAL A 207 -4.06 24.81 -9.83
C VAL A 207 -4.34 26.28 -9.57
N ASP A 208 -3.30 26.98 -9.11
CA ASP A 208 -3.29 28.43 -8.96
C ASP A 208 -3.59 29.07 -10.33
N GLY A 209 -4.86 29.45 -10.53
CA GLY A 209 -5.35 30.18 -11.68
C GLY A 209 -5.87 31.54 -11.25
N GLU A 210 -5.00 32.54 -11.29
CA GLU A 210 -5.37 33.95 -11.19
C GLU A 210 -6.35 34.29 -12.32
N GLY A 211 -7.55 34.76 -11.99
CA GLY A 211 -8.56 35.03 -13.02
C GLY A 211 -9.92 35.52 -12.51
N GLU A 212 -9.96 36.81 -12.18
CA GLU A 212 -11.07 37.74 -12.41
C GLU A 212 -12.35 37.65 -11.55
N GLU A 213 -12.58 38.75 -10.81
CA GLU A 213 -13.83 39.08 -10.13
C GLU A 213 -15.01 39.22 -11.10
N GLU A 214 -16.13 38.55 -10.83
CA GLU A 214 -17.44 39.01 -11.30
C GLU A 214 -18.46 39.03 -10.15
N VAL A 215 -18.87 40.26 -9.84
CA VAL A 215 -19.84 40.65 -8.82
C VAL A 215 -21.25 40.27 -9.28
N ARG A 216 -21.92 39.35 -8.59
CA ARG A 216 -23.40 39.24 -8.66
C ARG A 216 -24.04 39.37 -7.28
N ARG A 217 -24.53 40.60 -7.04
CA ARG A 217 -25.36 41.03 -5.92
C ARG A 217 -26.59 40.13 -5.75
N LYS A 218 -26.72 39.45 -4.61
CA LYS A 218 -27.96 38.81 -4.17
C LYS A 218 -28.61 39.71 -3.12
N LYS A 219 -29.66 40.45 -3.48
CA LYS A 219 -30.45 41.24 -2.53
C LYS A 219 -31.77 40.52 -2.25
N GLY A 220 -31.90 40.10 -0.99
CA GLY A 220 -33.06 40.32 -0.13
C GLY A 220 -34.42 39.84 -0.63
N GLY A 221 -34.93 38.79 0.02
CA GLY A 221 -36.28 38.29 -0.17
C GLY A 221 -37.40 39.21 0.33
N ARG A 222 -38.61 38.67 0.30
CA ARG A 222 -39.72 38.87 1.26
C ARG A 222 -40.90 37.96 0.86
N GLY A 223 -41.50 37.30 1.85
CA GLY A 223 -42.78 36.59 1.69
C GLY A 223 -43.92 37.52 1.28
N ILE A 224 -45.10 37.00 0.97
CA ILE A 224 -46.23 36.88 1.92
C ILE A 224 -47.40 36.14 1.22
N ARG A 225 -47.95 35.14 1.93
CA ARG A 225 -49.35 34.70 2.10
C ARG A 225 -50.37 34.78 0.93
N GLY A 226 -50.96 33.62 0.64
CA GLY A 226 -52.41 33.35 0.80
C GLY A 226 -53.39 33.80 -0.31
N GLY A 227 -54.20 32.86 -0.83
CA GLY A 227 -55.41 33.21 -1.59
C GLY A 227 -55.97 32.09 -2.46
N LEU A 228 -57.14 31.58 -2.08
CA LEU A 228 -57.98 30.57 -2.75
C LEU A 228 -58.90 31.22 -3.82
N ARG A 229 -59.19 30.51 -4.94
CA ARG A 229 -60.44 30.50 -5.80
C ARG A 229 -60.09 29.85 -7.17
N ARG A 230 -60.62 28.69 -7.61
CA ARG A 230 -61.97 28.24 -8.03
C ARG A 230 -62.47 28.82 -9.39
N GLY A 231 -62.76 27.92 -10.35
CA GLY A 231 -63.62 28.07 -11.56
C GLY A 231 -62.85 27.82 -12.87
N THR A 232 -62.94 26.67 -13.59
CA THR A 232 -64.02 26.03 -14.41
C THR A 232 -64.13 26.55 -15.85
N VAL A 233 -64.40 25.62 -16.80
CA VAL A 233 -64.77 25.70 -18.25
C VAL A 233 -63.57 25.48 -19.21
N VAL A 234 -63.33 24.31 -19.83
CA VAL A 234 -64.03 23.48 -20.85
C VAL A 234 -63.85 23.97 -22.30
N ASN A 235 -63.19 23.13 -23.13
CA ASN A 235 -63.50 22.64 -24.49
C ASN A 235 -62.30 21.76 -24.95
N ASP A 236 -62.46 20.48 -25.30
CA ASP A 236 -62.88 19.92 -26.62
C ASP A 236 -62.05 20.52 -27.78
N ASP A 237 -61.45 19.83 -28.73
CA ASP A 237 -61.23 18.44 -29.18
C ASP A 237 -59.88 18.57 -29.96
N ASP A 238 -59.04 17.56 -30.15
CA ASP A 238 -59.10 16.67 -31.31
C ASP A 238 -57.99 15.61 -31.16
N GLU A 239 -58.38 14.35 -31.35
CA GLU A 239 -57.53 13.19 -31.56
C GLU A 239 -57.00 13.22 -33.00
N GLU A 240 -55.69 13.09 -33.20
CA GLU A 240 -55.17 12.44 -34.41
C GLU A 240 -54.01 11.51 -34.04
N GLU A 241 -54.31 10.21 -34.13
CA GLU A 241 -53.34 9.12 -34.15
C GLU A 241 -52.57 9.15 -35.48
N GLU A 242 -51.24 9.29 -35.44
CA GLU A 242 -50.38 9.02 -36.60
C GLU A 242 -49.70 7.66 -36.46
N ASP A 243 -50.34 6.69 -37.11
CA ASP A 243 -49.85 5.38 -37.53
C ASP A 243 -48.67 5.55 -38.51
N TRP A 244 -47.52 4.95 -38.19
CA TRP A 244 -46.32 4.96 -39.04
C TRP A 244 -46.11 3.55 -39.60
N ASP A 245 -46.34 3.39 -40.91
CA ASP A 245 -45.80 2.31 -41.75
C ASP A 245 -44.27 2.44 -41.93
#